data_AF-A0A167TA16-F1
#
_entry.id   AF-A0A167TA16-F1
#
_cell.length_a   1.000
_cell.length_b   1.000
_cell.length_c   1.000
_cell.angle_alpha   90.00
_cell.angle_beta   90.00
_cell.angle_gamma   90.00
#
_symmetry.space_group_name_H-M   'P 1'
#
loop_
_entity.id
_entity.type
_entity.pdbx_description
1 polymer ?
#
loop_
_entity_poly.entity_id
_entity_poly.type
_entity_poly.pdbx_seq_one_letter_code
_entity_poly.pdbx_strand_id
1 'polypeptide(L)'
;MTNPSQLFLLADHIKLSLLERERAISLDLEPNSKDGEISWSLESLRESIEALEAEQTRLANSHDSAGATALKDQLTPLQAQFKDLSTQFYGADGEPSDNSTQASKPATPDLKQPIPQHPPSKSVRFMDSSAAAAAVQDELDEEDERNRSNLFRPYRDEPSPRPDLSNLDNQQIYDHHAQTMRDQDDQLDRLGESIGRQHQLSIQIGDELDGHVQLLDGMDGDVERHQNRLDGARRRIDRIRRKAGENWSMMTIIGLIIVLVILIVILK
;
A
#
# COMPACT_ATOMS: atom_id res chain seq x y z
N MET A 1 -4.32 11.09 3.26
CA MET A 1 -3.21 12.06 3.33
C MET A 1 -1.95 11.25 3.57
N THR A 2 -1.11 11.12 2.56
CA THR A 2 0.20 10.47 2.66
C THR A 2 1.10 11.33 3.55
N ASN A 3 1.70 10.72 4.57
CA ASN A 3 2.55 11.45 5.51
C ASN A 3 3.97 11.56 4.91
N PRO A 4 4.59 12.75 4.85
CA PRO A 4 5.94 12.92 4.30
C PRO A 4 6.98 11.99 4.94
N SER A 5 6.83 11.65 6.22
CA SER A 5 7.71 10.70 6.92
C SER A 5 7.66 9.29 6.33
N GLN A 6 6.49 8.85 5.87
CA GLN A 6 6.31 7.53 5.24
C GLN A 6 6.99 7.47 3.87
N LEU A 7 7.05 8.61 3.16
CA LEU A 7 7.70 8.69 1.86
C LEU A 7 9.23 8.58 1.97
N PHE A 8 9.82 9.13 3.04
CA PHE A 8 11.24 8.92 3.32
C PHE A 8 11.57 7.46 3.64
N LEU A 9 10.69 6.75 4.36
CA LEU A 9 10.86 5.32 4.62
C LEU A 9 10.74 4.49 3.33
N LEU A 10 9.80 4.84 2.46
CA LEU A 10 9.67 4.22 1.14
C LEU A 10 10.92 4.45 0.29
N ALA A 11 11.45 5.68 0.28
CA ALA A 11 12.70 6.01 -0.41
C ALA A 11 13.90 5.21 0.11
N ASP A 12 14.00 5.01 1.43
CA ASP A 12 15.06 4.19 2.03
C ASP A 12 14.92 2.70 1.67
N HIS A 13 13.69 2.19 1.60
CA HIS A 13 13.42 0.82 1.12
C HIS A 13 13.81 0.63 -0.36
N ILE A 14 13.52 1.61 -1.23
CA ILE A 14 13.96 1.61 -2.64
C ILE A 14 15.49 1.62 -2.72
N LYS A 15 16.14 2.41 -1.87
CA LYS A 15 17.60 2.45 -1.81
C LYS A 15 18.20 1.10 -1.38
N LEU A 16 17.62 0.45 -0.38
CA LEU A 16 18.08 -0.85 0.10
C LEU A 16 17.93 -1.93 -0.98
N SER A 17 16.79 -1.96 -1.66
CA SER A 17 16.54 -2.90 -2.77
C SER A 17 17.45 -2.65 -3.98
N LEU A 18 17.81 -1.40 -4.28
CA LEU A 18 18.82 -1.08 -5.29
C LEU A 18 20.23 -1.60 -4.92
N LEU A 19 20.64 -1.46 -3.66
CA LEU A 19 21.92 -2.00 -3.18
C LEU A 19 21.94 -3.54 -3.20
N GLU A 20 20.83 -4.17 -2.86
CA GLU A 20 20.68 -5.63 -2.94
C GLU A 20 20.76 -6.11 -4.39
N ARG A 21 20.14 -5.37 -5.33
CA ARG A 21 20.27 -5.60 -6.76
C ARG A 21 21.71 -5.46 -7.24
N GLU A 22 22.40 -4.38 -6.90
CA GLU A 22 23.83 -4.20 -7.25
C GLU A 22 24.69 -5.35 -6.71
N ARG A 23 24.40 -5.80 -5.49
CA ARG A 23 25.07 -6.95 -4.88
C ARG A 23 24.75 -8.25 -5.61
N ALA A 24 23.50 -8.48 -6.00
CA ALA A 24 23.10 -9.67 -6.76
C ALA A 24 23.78 -9.70 -8.13
N ILE A 25 23.85 -8.56 -8.82
CA ILE A 25 24.60 -8.39 -10.08
C ILE A 25 26.09 -8.69 -9.86
N SER A 26 26.68 -8.22 -8.75
CA SER A 26 28.09 -8.49 -8.43
C SER A 26 28.39 -9.98 -8.19
N LEU A 27 27.37 -10.75 -7.79
CA LEU A 27 27.45 -12.17 -7.47
C LEU A 27 26.96 -13.07 -8.62
N ASP A 28 26.54 -12.50 -9.76
CA ASP A 28 25.97 -13.22 -10.92
C ASP A 28 24.71 -14.06 -10.57
N LEU A 29 23.93 -13.60 -9.57
CA LEU A 29 22.62 -14.18 -9.26
C LEU A 29 21.52 -13.53 -10.12
N GLU A 30 20.52 -14.32 -10.49
CA GLU A 30 19.45 -13.93 -11.42
C GLU A 30 18.65 -12.71 -10.89
N PRO A 31 18.73 -11.52 -11.53
CA PRO A 31 18.22 -10.26 -10.97
C PRO A 31 16.70 -10.04 -11.11
N ASN A 32 16.01 -10.88 -11.90
CA ASN A 32 14.72 -10.53 -12.50
C ASN A 32 13.55 -10.36 -11.53
N SER A 33 13.59 -10.94 -10.32
CA SER A 33 12.46 -10.83 -9.38
C SER A 33 12.39 -9.46 -8.69
N LYS A 34 13.49 -8.73 -8.60
CA LYS A 34 13.58 -7.50 -7.79
C LYS A 34 13.32 -6.24 -8.61
N ASP A 35 13.55 -6.29 -9.92
CA ASP A 35 13.37 -5.13 -10.80
C ASP A 35 11.90 -4.71 -10.93
N GLY A 36 10.95 -5.66 -10.89
CA GLY A 36 9.52 -5.36 -10.85
C GLY A 36 9.11 -4.59 -9.59
N GLU A 37 9.55 -5.05 -8.41
CA GLU A 37 9.25 -4.41 -7.12
C GLU A 37 9.84 -2.98 -7.04
N ILE A 38 11.07 -2.79 -7.56
CA ILE A 38 11.74 -1.49 -7.59
C ILE A 38 11.02 -0.53 -8.55
N SER A 39 10.63 -0.99 -9.74
CA SER A 39 9.91 -0.14 -10.71
C SER A 39 8.56 0.35 -10.17
N TRP A 40 7.80 -0.53 -9.53
CA TRP A 40 6.51 -0.18 -8.94
C TRP A 40 6.65 0.75 -7.74
N SER A 41 7.63 0.51 -6.86
CA SER A 41 7.88 1.37 -5.70
C SER A 41 8.39 2.76 -6.11
N LEU A 42 9.16 2.87 -7.19
CA LEU A 42 9.53 4.15 -7.80
C LEU A 42 8.30 4.91 -8.35
N GLU A 43 7.40 4.22 -9.05
CA GLU A 43 6.18 4.86 -9.57
C GLU A 43 5.24 5.29 -8.43
N SER A 44 5.12 4.47 -7.38
CA SER A 44 4.36 4.82 -6.17
C SER A 44 4.95 6.04 -5.45
N LEU A 45 6.29 6.11 -5.33
CA LEU A 45 6.96 7.29 -4.77
C LEU A 45 6.71 8.53 -5.65
N ARG A 46 6.78 8.40 -6.98
CA ARG A 46 6.50 9.47 -7.94
C ARG A 46 5.09 10.03 -7.78
N GLU A 47 4.08 9.16 -7.79
CA GLU A 47 2.68 9.53 -7.64
C GLU A 47 2.41 10.23 -6.30
N SER A 48 3.04 9.73 -5.22
CA SER A 48 2.91 10.34 -3.89
C SER A 48 3.54 11.74 -3.80
N ILE A 49 4.69 11.97 -4.47
CA ILE A 49 5.33 13.28 -4.56
C ILE A 49 4.44 14.26 -5.33
N GLU A 50 3.88 13.83 -6.45
CA GLU A 50 2.96 14.63 -7.27
C GLU A 50 1.70 15.03 -6.47
N ALA A 51 1.14 14.10 -5.68
CA ALA A 51 0.02 14.38 -4.79
C ALA A 51 0.37 15.42 -3.70
N LEU A 52 1.58 15.36 -3.13
CA LEU A 52 2.03 16.37 -2.15
C LEU A 52 2.32 17.72 -2.80
N GLU A 53 2.79 17.77 -4.05
CA GLU A 53 2.97 19.02 -4.82
C GLU A 53 1.64 19.71 -5.11
N ALA A 54 0.62 18.93 -5.46
CA ALA A 54 -0.74 19.43 -5.65
C ALA A 54 -1.30 20.01 -4.35
N GLU A 55 -1.07 19.34 -3.21
CA GLU A 55 -1.46 19.83 -1.88
C GLU A 55 -0.69 21.11 -1.49
N GLN A 56 0.62 21.16 -1.79
CA GLN A 56 1.45 22.35 -1.58
C GLN A 56 0.96 23.55 -2.40
N THR A 57 0.58 23.31 -3.66
CA THR A 57 -0.01 24.33 -4.55
C THR A 57 -1.38 24.79 -4.04
N ARG A 58 -2.20 23.86 -3.52
CA ARG A 58 -3.50 24.19 -2.93
C ARG A 58 -3.35 25.05 -1.68
N LEU A 59 -2.39 24.71 -0.81
CA LEU A 59 -2.09 25.49 0.40
C LEU A 59 -1.52 26.86 0.05
N ALA A 60 -0.67 26.98 -0.97
CA ALA A 60 -0.16 28.27 -1.46
C ALA A 60 -1.26 29.18 -2.02
N ASN A 61 -2.30 28.61 -2.64
CA ASN A 61 -3.47 29.34 -3.11
C ASN A 61 -4.45 29.69 -1.96
N SER A 62 -4.41 28.93 -0.86
CA SER A 62 -5.07 29.27 0.38
C SER A 62 -4.26 30.33 1.15
N HIS A 63 -4.86 31.10 2.04
CA HIS A 63 -4.17 32.14 2.81
C HIS A 63 -3.16 31.58 3.86
N ASP A 64 -2.87 30.28 3.84
CA ASP A 64 -1.90 29.60 4.71
C ASP A 64 -0.53 29.45 4.03
N SER A 65 0.16 30.57 3.88
CA SER A 65 1.51 30.64 3.31
C SER A 65 2.56 29.90 4.16
N ALA A 66 2.31 29.71 5.46
CA ALA A 66 3.27 29.09 6.37
C ALA A 66 3.29 27.56 6.19
N GLY A 67 2.11 26.93 6.13
CA GLY A 67 1.99 25.50 5.84
C GLY A 67 2.55 25.12 4.46
N ALA A 68 2.29 25.96 3.45
CA ALA A 68 2.78 25.73 2.09
C ALA A 68 4.31 25.77 1.97
N THR A 69 4.98 26.62 2.76
CA THR A 69 6.45 26.72 2.75
C THR A 69 7.06 25.52 3.48
N ALA A 70 6.52 25.12 4.62
CA ALA A 70 6.99 23.95 5.37
C ALA A 70 6.85 22.64 4.57
N LEU A 71 5.77 22.47 3.80
CA LEU A 71 5.59 21.33 2.91
C LEU A 71 6.63 21.34 1.77
N LYS A 72 6.88 22.52 1.17
CA LYS A 72 7.86 22.71 0.09
C LYS A 72 9.28 22.35 0.53
N ASP A 73 9.64 22.73 1.75
CA ASP A 73 10.95 22.41 2.34
C ASP A 73 11.15 20.89 2.51
N GLN A 74 10.08 20.14 2.79
CA GLN A 74 10.12 18.68 2.88
C GLN A 74 10.06 17.99 1.51
N LEU A 75 9.45 18.64 0.52
CA LEU A 75 9.24 18.07 -0.81
C LEU A 75 10.49 18.16 -1.70
N THR A 76 11.25 19.25 -1.57
CA THR A 76 12.51 19.47 -2.29
C THR A 76 13.53 18.33 -2.11
N PRO A 77 13.85 17.86 -0.88
CA PRO A 77 14.76 16.73 -0.70
C PRO A 77 14.19 15.41 -1.22
N LEU A 78 12.87 15.22 -1.14
CA LEU A 78 12.20 14.00 -1.59
C LEU A 78 12.24 13.88 -3.12
N GLN A 79 12.02 14.99 -3.84
CA GLN A 79 12.21 15.07 -5.29
C GLN A 79 13.65 14.77 -5.72
N ALA A 80 14.63 15.30 -4.97
CA ALA A 80 16.04 15.05 -5.25
C ALA A 80 16.39 13.57 -5.06
N GLN A 81 15.90 12.92 -4.00
CA GLN A 81 16.07 11.50 -3.74
C GLN A 81 15.40 10.64 -4.82
N PHE A 82 14.16 10.94 -5.21
CA PHE A 82 13.49 10.23 -6.30
C PHE A 82 14.29 10.29 -7.61
N LYS A 83 14.80 11.48 -7.96
CA LYS A 83 15.61 11.65 -9.16
C LYS A 83 16.90 10.81 -9.10
N ASP A 84 17.58 10.78 -7.96
CA ASP A 84 18.78 9.97 -7.75
C ASP A 84 18.48 8.46 -7.89
N LEU A 85 17.46 7.97 -7.17
CA LEU A 85 17.04 6.57 -7.19
C LEU A 85 16.57 6.11 -8.57
N SER A 86 15.81 6.96 -9.27
CA SER A 86 15.36 6.67 -10.63
C SER A 86 16.53 6.63 -11.62
N THR A 87 17.51 7.54 -11.49
CA THR A 87 18.73 7.47 -12.33
C THR A 87 19.59 6.24 -12.04
N GLN A 88 19.62 5.77 -10.78
CA GLN A 88 20.34 4.56 -10.41
C GLN A 88 19.64 3.29 -10.93
N PHE A 89 18.31 3.30 -11.02
CA PHE A 89 17.54 2.16 -11.54
C PHE A 89 17.52 2.09 -13.07
N TYR A 90 17.15 3.18 -13.74
CA TYR A 90 17.00 3.23 -15.22
C TYR A 90 18.30 3.56 -15.97
N GLY A 91 19.37 3.95 -15.25
CA GLY A 91 20.58 4.46 -15.87
C GLY A 91 20.37 5.80 -16.58
N ALA A 92 21.44 6.36 -17.16
CA ALA A 92 21.40 7.67 -17.83
C ALA A 92 20.55 7.69 -19.12
N ASP A 93 20.19 6.53 -19.67
CA ASP A 93 19.57 6.38 -20.99
C ASP A 93 18.06 6.06 -20.94
N GLY A 94 17.46 5.91 -19.74
CA GLY A 94 16.01 5.82 -19.59
C GLY A 94 15.36 4.50 -20.04
N GLU A 95 16.16 3.45 -20.23
CA GLU A 95 15.69 2.08 -20.51
C GLU A 95 16.24 1.14 -19.43
N PRO A 96 15.45 0.14 -18.97
CA PRO A 96 15.98 -0.89 -18.09
C PRO A 96 17.18 -1.52 -18.79
N SER A 97 18.36 -1.38 -18.18
CA SER A 97 19.60 -1.91 -18.75
C SER A 97 19.55 -3.43 -18.67
N ASP A 98 18.96 -4.03 -19.71
CA ASP A 98 18.96 -5.44 -20.03
C ASP A 98 20.40 -5.82 -20.43
N ASN A 99 21.31 -5.83 -19.46
CA ASN A 99 22.60 -6.51 -19.60
C ASN A 99 22.41 -8.03 -19.42
N SER A 100 21.39 -8.60 -20.08
CA SER A 100 21.31 -10.02 -20.35
C SER A 100 22.27 -10.34 -21.50
N THR A 101 23.57 -10.41 -21.18
CA THR A 101 24.50 -11.11 -22.06
C THR A 101 24.08 -12.57 -22.06
N GLN A 102 23.79 -13.08 -23.27
CA GLN A 102 23.54 -14.49 -23.58
C GLN A 102 24.23 -15.47 -22.63
N ALA A 103 23.45 -16.16 -21.80
CA ALA A 103 23.87 -17.41 -21.19
C ALA A 103 22.74 -18.44 -21.36
N SER A 104 23.08 -19.46 -22.14
CA SER A 104 22.35 -20.69 -22.39
C SER A 104 21.61 -21.25 -21.18
N LYS A 105 20.38 -21.75 -21.44
CA LYS A 105 19.70 -22.78 -20.63
C LYS A 105 20.71 -23.74 -19.97
N PRO A 106 20.56 -23.99 -18.67
CA PRO A 106 20.69 -25.32 -18.14
C PRO A 106 19.36 -25.77 -17.53
N ALA A 107 19.20 -27.09 -17.51
CA ALA A 107 17.99 -27.76 -17.06
C ALA A 107 17.64 -27.43 -15.61
N THR A 108 16.34 -27.37 -15.36
CA THR A 108 15.69 -27.51 -14.05
C THR A 108 16.36 -28.56 -13.16
N PRO A 109 16.68 -28.27 -11.89
CA PRO A 109 16.49 -29.23 -10.84
C PRO A 109 15.04 -29.10 -10.33
N ASP A 110 14.34 -30.22 -10.44
CA ASP A 110 13.01 -30.50 -9.88
C ASP A 110 13.03 -30.31 -8.35
N LEU A 111 12.93 -29.06 -7.90
CA LEU A 111 12.50 -28.74 -6.54
C LEU A 111 11.00 -28.97 -6.52
N LYS A 112 10.60 -30.14 -6.02
CA LYS A 112 9.22 -30.50 -5.73
C LYS A 112 8.58 -29.40 -4.91
N GLN A 113 7.88 -28.49 -5.59
CA GLN A 113 6.98 -27.56 -4.95
C GLN A 113 5.96 -28.40 -4.17
N PRO A 114 5.76 -28.15 -2.87
CA PRO A 114 4.65 -28.75 -2.17
C PRO A 114 3.38 -28.29 -2.88
N ILE A 115 2.66 -29.24 -3.48
CA ILE A 115 1.34 -29.02 -4.04
C ILE A 115 0.49 -28.38 -2.92
N PRO A 116 -0.05 -27.17 -3.10
CA PRO A 116 -0.90 -26.55 -2.08
C PRO A 116 -2.15 -27.40 -1.88
N GLN A 117 -2.16 -28.28 -0.88
CA GLN A 117 -3.36 -28.97 -0.41
C GLN A 117 -4.08 -28.08 0.61
N HIS A 118 -4.55 -26.91 0.20
CA HIS A 118 -5.53 -26.20 1.01
C HIS A 118 -6.93 -26.71 0.64
N PRO A 119 -7.69 -27.32 1.57
CA PRO A 119 -9.07 -27.67 1.30
C PRO A 119 -9.88 -26.39 1.00
N PRO A 120 -10.89 -26.46 0.12
CA PRO A 120 -11.72 -25.30 -0.21
C PRO A 120 -12.30 -24.73 1.08
N SER A 121 -12.14 -23.41 1.27
CA SER A 121 -12.66 -22.70 2.44
C SER A 121 -14.14 -23.01 2.60
N LYS A 122 -14.47 -23.75 3.69
CA LYS A 122 -15.84 -24.11 4.00
C LYS A 122 -16.59 -22.83 4.29
N SER A 123 -17.60 -22.57 3.45
CA SER A 123 -18.68 -21.62 3.70
C SER A 123 -19.10 -21.67 5.17
N VAL A 124 -19.07 -20.51 5.84
CA VAL A 124 -19.48 -20.33 7.24
C VAL A 124 -20.92 -20.81 7.40
N ARG A 125 -21.07 -22.03 7.94
CA ARG A 125 -22.34 -22.52 8.49
C ARG A 125 -22.25 -22.33 9.99
N PHE A 126 -23.12 -21.49 10.52
CA PHE A 126 -23.41 -21.42 11.94
C PHE A 126 -24.02 -22.77 12.36
N MET A 127 -23.18 -23.69 12.83
CA MET A 127 -23.61 -24.83 13.62
C MET A 127 -22.84 -24.87 14.93
N ASP A 128 -23.63 -25.12 15.96
CA ASP A 128 -23.35 -25.21 17.39
C ASP A 128 -22.01 -25.90 17.69
N SER A 129 -21.07 -25.16 18.29
CA SER A 129 -19.75 -25.67 18.69
C SER A 129 -19.91 -26.49 19.96
N SER A 130 -19.72 -27.81 19.87
CA SER A 130 -19.72 -28.66 21.06
C SER A 130 -18.55 -28.30 21.98
N ALA A 131 -18.77 -28.33 23.30
CA ALA A 131 -17.77 -27.94 24.32
C ALA A 131 -16.41 -28.68 24.20
N ALA A 132 -16.38 -29.90 23.64
CA ALA A 132 -15.15 -30.64 23.39
C ALA A 132 -14.34 -30.08 22.21
N ALA A 133 -15.00 -29.51 21.19
CA ALA A 133 -14.32 -28.84 20.08
C ALA A 133 -13.77 -27.47 20.52
N ALA A 134 -14.45 -26.78 21.44
CA ALA A 134 -13.98 -25.53 22.01
C ALA A 134 -12.69 -25.69 22.84
N ALA A 135 -12.56 -26.78 23.62
CA ALA A 135 -11.36 -27.03 24.43
C ALA A 135 -10.11 -27.38 23.59
N VAL A 136 -10.27 -28.07 22.46
CA VAL A 136 -9.15 -28.38 21.54
C VAL A 136 -8.75 -27.13 20.75
N GLN A 137 -9.70 -26.25 20.45
CA GLN A 137 -9.43 -24.97 19.80
C GLN A 137 -8.64 -24.04 20.74
N ASP A 138 -8.95 -24.03 22.04
CA ASP A 138 -8.28 -23.18 23.04
C ASP A 138 -6.77 -23.51 23.19
N GLU A 139 -6.39 -24.80 23.17
CA GLU A 139 -4.96 -25.18 23.22
C GLU A 139 -4.21 -24.82 21.93
N LEU A 140 -4.85 -24.93 20.77
CA LEU A 140 -4.26 -24.54 19.49
C LEU A 140 -4.10 -23.01 19.38
N ASP A 141 -5.10 -22.27 19.84
CA ASP A 141 -5.08 -20.80 19.84
C ASP A 141 -4.00 -20.26 20.81
N GLU A 142 -3.76 -20.94 21.95
CA GLU A 142 -2.66 -20.60 22.87
C GLU A 142 -1.26 -20.84 22.30
N GLU A 143 -1.05 -21.94 21.57
CA GLU A 143 0.24 -22.21 20.92
C GLU A 143 0.51 -21.24 19.76
N ASP A 144 -0.52 -20.90 18.97
CA ASP A 144 -0.41 -19.92 17.90
C ASP A 144 -0.13 -18.51 18.44
N GLU A 145 -0.72 -18.10 19.56
CA GLU A 145 -0.43 -16.82 20.22
C GLU A 145 1.01 -16.76 20.76
N ARG A 146 1.53 -17.88 21.31
CA ARG A 146 2.94 -17.99 21.72
C ARG A 146 3.90 -17.92 20.53
N ASN A 147 3.55 -18.55 19.41
CA ASN A 147 4.36 -18.48 18.18
C ASN A 147 4.32 -17.07 17.57
N ARG A 148 3.16 -16.41 17.54
CA ARG A 148 3.01 -15.03 17.05
C ARG A 148 3.78 -14.06 17.93
N SER A 149 3.66 -14.14 19.25
CA SER A 149 4.42 -13.28 20.16
C SER A 149 5.94 -13.48 20.06
N ASN A 150 6.42 -14.69 19.74
CA ASN A 150 7.83 -14.93 19.45
C ASN A 150 8.27 -14.38 18.08
N LEU A 151 7.41 -14.40 17.07
CA LEU A 151 7.65 -13.79 15.74
C LEU A 151 7.67 -12.26 15.77
N PHE A 152 6.90 -11.62 16.66
CA PHE A 152 6.77 -10.16 16.73
C PHE A 152 7.62 -9.51 17.83
N ARG A 153 8.66 -10.19 18.33
CA ARG A 153 9.58 -9.54 19.27
C ARG A 153 10.27 -8.36 18.59
N PRO A 154 10.30 -7.18 19.23
CA PRO A 154 11.09 -6.05 18.74
C PRO A 154 12.55 -6.47 18.57
N TYR A 155 13.09 -6.27 17.36
CA TYR A 155 14.48 -6.53 17.06
C TYR A 155 15.37 -5.75 18.04
N ARG A 156 16.29 -6.46 18.72
CA ARG A 156 17.27 -5.87 19.63
C ARG A 156 18.65 -6.06 19.03
N ASP A 157 19.34 -4.95 18.81
CA ASP A 157 20.74 -4.91 18.34
C ASP A 157 21.77 -5.31 19.42
N GLU A 158 21.33 -5.54 20.67
CA GLU A 158 22.25 -5.96 21.73
C GLU A 158 22.56 -7.45 21.60
N PRO A 159 23.82 -7.83 21.27
CA PRO A 159 24.19 -9.24 21.26
C PRO A 159 23.98 -9.79 22.66
N SER A 160 23.24 -10.90 22.76
CA SER A 160 23.07 -11.63 24.01
C SER A 160 24.43 -11.86 24.68
N PRO A 161 24.55 -11.69 26.01
CA PRO A 161 25.81 -11.81 26.71
C PRO A 161 26.51 -13.10 26.31
N ARG A 162 27.75 -13.01 25.81
CA ARG A 162 28.52 -14.20 25.45
C ARG A 162 28.57 -15.09 26.69
N PRO A 163 28.14 -16.36 26.60
CA PRO A 163 28.24 -17.26 27.73
C PRO A 163 29.70 -17.32 28.18
N ASP A 164 29.93 -17.29 29.49
CA ASP A 164 31.28 -17.35 30.05
C ASP A 164 31.82 -18.78 29.88
N LEU A 165 32.54 -18.99 28.77
CA LEU A 165 33.11 -20.29 28.39
C LEU A 165 34.43 -20.61 29.11
N SER A 166 34.90 -19.74 30.00
CA SER A 166 36.24 -19.82 30.60
C SER A 166 36.47 -21.04 31.51
N ASN A 167 35.41 -21.69 31.98
CA ASN A 167 35.45 -22.85 32.89
C ASN A 167 34.95 -24.17 32.26
N LEU A 168 34.71 -24.21 30.94
CA LEU A 168 34.18 -25.39 30.25
C LEU A 168 35.32 -26.21 29.61
N ASP A 169 35.20 -27.53 29.65
CA ASP A 169 36.10 -28.44 28.93
C ASP A 169 35.90 -28.33 27.40
N ASN A 170 36.93 -28.60 26.60
CA ASN A 170 36.88 -28.49 25.14
C ASN A 170 35.74 -29.31 24.53
N GLN A 171 35.44 -30.47 25.13
CA GLN A 171 34.32 -31.32 24.72
C GLN A 171 32.97 -30.62 24.92
N GLN A 172 32.80 -29.93 26.06
CA GLN A 172 31.57 -29.21 26.41
C GLN A 172 31.38 -27.96 25.55
N ILE A 173 32.47 -27.29 25.18
CA ILE A 173 32.44 -26.16 24.24
C ILE A 173 31.99 -26.63 22.85
N TYR A 174 32.47 -27.79 22.38
CA TYR A 174 32.05 -28.38 21.12
C TYR A 174 30.56 -28.72 21.11
N ASP A 175 30.08 -29.38 22.17
CA ASP A 175 28.67 -29.74 22.31
C ASP A 175 27.77 -28.50 22.36
N HIS A 176 28.19 -27.45 23.08
CA HIS A 176 27.49 -26.17 23.11
C HIS A 176 27.44 -25.49 21.73
N HIS A 177 28.56 -25.46 21.00
CA HIS A 177 28.57 -24.91 19.63
C HIS A 177 27.69 -25.71 18.67
N ALA A 178 27.68 -27.04 18.78
CA ALA A 178 26.81 -27.89 17.97
C ALA A 178 25.32 -27.64 18.27
N GLN A 179 24.98 -27.36 19.53
CA GLN A 179 23.62 -26.97 19.93
C GLN A 179 23.25 -25.61 19.32
N THR A 180 24.10 -24.60 19.48
CA THR A 180 23.87 -23.26 18.94
C THR A 180 23.71 -23.26 17.42
N MET A 181 24.49 -24.07 16.70
CA MET A 181 24.36 -24.19 15.24
C MET A 181 23.00 -24.78 14.85
N ARG A 182 22.51 -25.80 15.56
CA ARG A 182 21.16 -26.35 15.30
C ARG A 182 20.07 -25.33 15.59
N ASP A 183 20.20 -24.60 16.70
CA ASP A 183 19.23 -23.56 17.06
C ASP A 183 19.19 -22.43 16.02
N GLN A 184 20.33 -22.12 15.39
CA GLN A 184 20.41 -21.16 14.29
C GLN A 184 19.80 -21.69 12.99
N ASP A 185 20.07 -22.95 12.63
CA ASP A 185 19.46 -23.58 11.45
C ASP A 185 17.91 -23.60 11.59
N ASP A 186 17.39 -23.95 12.77
CA ASP A 186 15.96 -23.93 13.06
C ASP A 186 15.35 -22.52 12.94
N GLN A 187 16.11 -21.48 13.31
CA GLN A 187 15.69 -20.09 13.13
C GLN A 187 15.69 -19.68 11.66
N LEU A 188 16.68 -20.12 10.88
CA LEU A 188 16.75 -19.85 9.44
C LEU A 188 15.62 -20.55 8.68
N ASP A 189 15.24 -21.77 9.07
CA ASP A 189 14.11 -22.49 8.47
C ASP A 189 12.78 -21.75 8.71
N ARG A 190 12.56 -21.27 9.95
CA ARG A 190 11.38 -20.44 10.28
C ARG A 190 11.39 -19.11 9.53
N LEU A 191 12.55 -18.49 9.38
CA LEU A 191 12.71 -17.27 8.60
C LEU A 191 12.39 -17.53 7.13
N GLY A 192 12.90 -18.62 6.55
CA GLY A 192 12.60 -19.03 5.18
C GLY A 192 11.11 -19.27 4.94
N GLU A 193 10.43 -19.91 5.88
CA GLU A 193 8.98 -20.10 5.82
C GLU A 193 8.22 -18.76 5.87
N SER A 194 8.67 -17.83 6.71
CA SER A 194 8.09 -16.49 6.82
C SER A 194 8.29 -15.65 5.55
N ILE A 195 9.47 -15.74 4.93
CA ILE A 195 9.80 -15.08 3.67
C ILE A 195 8.96 -15.68 2.54
N GLY A 196 8.77 -17.01 2.51
CA GLY A 196 7.89 -17.68 1.55
C GLY A 196 6.44 -17.19 1.65
N ARG A 197 5.91 -17.05 2.87
CA ARG A 197 4.57 -16.47 3.09
C ARG A 197 4.50 -14.99 2.67
N GLN A 198 5.51 -14.21 2.99
CA GLN A 198 5.58 -12.80 2.61
C GLN A 198 5.63 -12.63 1.09
N HIS A 199 6.39 -13.46 0.39
CA HIS A 199 6.44 -13.49 -1.08
C HIS A 199 5.07 -13.82 -1.67
N GLN A 200 4.37 -14.82 -1.11
CA GLN A 200 3.01 -15.15 -1.55
C GLN A 200 2.03 -13.99 -1.33
N LEU A 201 2.15 -13.27 -0.20
CA LEU A 201 1.36 -12.08 0.07
C LEU A 201 1.67 -10.96 -0.94
N SER A 202 2.94 -10.79 -1.32
CA SER A 202 3.36 -9.81 -2.34
C SER A 202 2.68 -10.08 -3.70
N ILE A 203 2.66 -11.34 -4.15
CA ILE A 203 1.96 -11.74 -5.39
C ILE A 203 0.46 -11.41 -5.29
N GLN A 204 -0.17 -11.78 -4.18
CA GLN A 204 -1.60 -11.53 -3.99
C GLN A 204 -1.94 -10.02 -3.95
N ILE A 205 -1.06 -9.20 -3.37
CA ILE A 205 -1.20 -7.74 -3.40
C ILE A 205 -1.08 -7.23 -4.85
N GLY A 206 -0.16 -7.78 -5.64
CA GLY A 206 -0.01 -7.47 -7.06
C GLY A 206 -1.30 -7.76 -7.86
N ASP A 207 -1.87 -8.95 -7.66
CA ASP A 207 -3.11 -9.36 -8.32
C ASP A 207 -4.30 -8.47 -7.90
N GLU A 208 -4.41 -8.11 -6.62
CA GLU A 208 -5.47 -7.21 -6.14
C GLU A 208 -5.27 -5.77 -6.66
N LEU A 209 -4.02 -5.31 -6.79
CA LEU A 209 -3.72 -4.00 -7.35
C LEU A 209 -4.12 -3.94 -8.84
N ASP A 210 -3.87 -4.99 -9.61
CA ASP A 210 -4.31 -5.11 -11.00
C ASP A 210 -5.86 -5.13 -11.09
N GLY A 211 -6.52 -5.85 -10.17
CA GLY A 211 -7.97 -5.81 -10.01
C GLY A 211 -8.51 -4.43 -9.66
N HIS A 212 -7.81 -3.68 -8.80
CA HIS A 212 -8.15 -2.31 -8.45
C HIS A 212 -7.98 -1.34 -9.63
N VAL A 213 -6.97 -1.52 -10.48
CA VAL A 213 -6.82 -0.72 -11.72
C VAL A 213 -8.02 -0.93 -12.64
N GLN A 214 -8.47 -2.18 -12.80
CA GLN A 214 -9.66 -2.50 -13.58
C GLN A 214 -10.95 -1.93 -12.95
N LEU A 215 -11.04 -1.90 -11.62
CA LEU A 215 -12.16 -1.26 -10.92
C LEU A 215 -12.16 0.27 -11.09
N LEU A 216 -10.98 0.90 -11.07
CA LEU A 216 -10.83 2.34 -11.29
C LEU A 216 -11.24 2.75 -12.71
N ASP A 217 -10.90 1.96 -13.72
CA ASP A 217 -11.36 2.19 -15.12
C ASP A 217 -12.90 2.14 -15.23
N GLY A 218 -13.53 1.20 -14.52
CA GLY A 218 -14.99 1.14 -14.40
C GLY A 218 -15.60 2.34 -13.67
N MET A 219 -14.92 2.83 -12.63
CA MET A 219 -15.35 4.00 -11.86
C MET A 219 -15.33 5.29 -12.70
N ASP A 220 -14.34 5.45 -13.58
CA ASP A 220 -14.24 6.62 -14.47
C ASP A 220 -15.45 6.70 -15.42
N GLY A 221 -15.88 5.56 -15.97
CA GLY A 221 -17.10 5.46 -16.77
C GLY A 221 -18.39 5.79 -15.99
N ASP A 222 -18.45 5.40 -14.71
CA ASP A 222 -19.59 5.75 -13.84
C ASP A 222 -19.60 7.24 -13.46
N VAL A 223 -18.42 7.85 -13.22
CA VAL A 223 -18.28 9.29 -13.00
C VAL A 223 -18.74 10.07 -14.22
N GLU A 224 -18.39 9.65 -15.43
CA GLU A 224 -18.86 10.29 -16.66
C GLU A 224 -20.39 10.18 -16.84
N ARG A 225 -21.01 9.06 -16.46
CA ARG A 225 -22.47 8.93 -16.41
C ARG A 225 -23.09 9.88 -15.38
N HIS A 226 -22.50 10.01 -14.20
CA HIS A 226 -22.97 10.93 -13.17
C HIS A 226 -22.86 12.39 -13.63
N GLN A 227 -21.77 12.76 -14.29
CA GLN A 227 -21.57 14.10 -14.86
C GLN A 227 -22.65 14.41 -15.92
N ASN A 228 -22.93 13.49 -16.84
CA ASN A 228 -23.97 13.65 -17.84
C ASN A 228 -25.38 13.81 -17.24
N ARG A 229 -25.69 13.07 -16.15
CA ARG A 229 -26.95 13.23 -15.42
C ARG A 229 -27.04 14.57 -14.71
N LEU A 230 -25.96 15.02 -14.09
CA LEU A 230 -25.86 16.33 -13.44
C LEU A 230 -26.04 17.48 -14.44
N ASP A 231 -25.41 17.40 -15.61
CA ASP A 231 -25.59 18.39 -16.68
C ASP A 231 -27.03 18.43 -17.19
N GLY A 232 -27.67 17.26 -17.32
CA GLY A 232 -29.09 17.15 -17.62
C GLY A 232 -29.97 17.82 -16.55
N ALA A 233 -29.67 17.60 -15.27
CA ALA A 233 -30.37 18.23 -14.16
C ALA A 233 -30.16 19.76 -14.14
N ARG A 234 -28.92 20.22 -14.35
CA ARG A 234 -28.57 21.65 -14.45
C ARG A 234 -29.34 22.34 -15.56
N ARG A 235 -29.41 21.74 -16.76
CA ARG A 235 -30.21 22.27 -17.88
C ARG A 235 -31.72 22.35 -17.58
N ARG A 236 -32.25 21.43 -16.76
CA ARG A 236 -33.65 21.50 -16.31
C ARG A 236 -33.84 22.65 -15.32
N ILE A 237 -32.93 22.80 -14.36
CA ILE A 237 -32.94 23.91 -13.41
C ILE A 237 -32.82 25.25 -14.13
N ASP A 238 -31.92 25.39 -15.10
CA ASP A 238 -31.79 26.62 -15.89
C ASP A 238 -33.06 26.96 -16.67
N ARG A 239 -33.73 25.95 -17.24
CA ARG A 239 -35.04 26.16 -17.88
C ARG A 239 -36.10 26.60 -16.89
N ILE A 240 -36.15 26.01 -15.70
CA ILE A 240 -37.07 26.41 -14.64
C ILE A 240 -36.76 27.84 -14.20
N ARG A 241 -35.49 28.19 -13.99
CA ARG A 241 -35.05 29.54 -13.60
C ARG A 241 -35.48 30.59 -14.62
N ARG A 242 -35.29 30.31 -15.91
CA ARG A 242 -35.72 31.19 -17.01
C ARG A 242 -37.25 31.35 -17.03
N LYS A 243 -38.00 30.25 -16.93
CA LYS A 243 -39.48 30.29 -16.90
C LYS A 243 -40.05 30.95 -15.63
N ALA A 244 -39.39 30.79 -14.49
CA ALA A 244 -39.79 31.39 -13.23
C ALA A 244 -39.60 32.91 -13.27
N GLY A 245 -38.49 33.41 -13.83
CA GLY A 245 -38.19 34.84 -13.90
C GLY A 245 -39.22 35.65 -14.70
N GLU A 246 -39.76 35.10 -15.79
CA GLU A 246 -40.73 35.81 -16.65
C GLU A 246 -42.13 35.87 -16.03
N ASN A 247 -42.54 34.82 -15.32
CA ASN A 247 -43.90 34.71 -14.76
C ASN A 247 -44.01 35.22 -13.31
N TRP A 248 -42.91 35.33 -12.58
CA TRP A 248 -42.93 35.78 -11.18
C TRP A 248 -43.37 37.24 -11.03
N SER A 249 -42.94 38.14 -11.91
CA SER A 249 -43.34 39.56 -11.83
C SER A 249 -44.85 39.74 -12.07
N MET A 250 -45.43 39.00 -13.01
CA MET A 250 -46.87 39.02 -13.25
C MET A 250 -47.64 38.40 -12.08
N MET A 251 -47.15 37.29 -11.52
CA MET A 251 -47.77 36.64 -10.37
C MET A 251 -47.69 37.50 -9.09
N THR A 252 -46.60 38.24 -8.87
CA THR A 252 -46.48 39.17 -7.73
C THR A 252 -47.42 40.35 -7.87
N ILE A 253 -47.59 40.90 -9.08
CA ILE A 253 -48.58 41.95 -9.36
C ILE A 253 -50.00 41.45 -9.07
N ILE A 254 -50.39 40.27 -9.57
CA ILE A 254 -51.71 39.69 -9.29
C ILE A 254 -51.91 39.46 -7.79
N GLY A 255 -50.88 38.95 -7.09
CA GLY A 255 -50.90 38.78 -5.64
C GLY A 255 -51.10 40.09 -4.89
N LEU A 256 -50.39 41.15 -5.26
CA LEU A 256 -50.55 42.48 -4.67
C LEU A 256 -51.96 43.04 -4.88
N ILE A 257 -52.57 42.82 -6.05
CA ILE A 257 -53.96 43.22 -6.32
C ILE A 257 -54.93 42.48 -5.39
N ILE A 258 -54.77 41.17 -5.21
CA ILE A 258 -55.61 40.39 -4.29
C ILE A 258 -55.47 40.90 -2.85
N VAL A 259 -54.24 41.15 -2.40
CA VAL A 259 -53.98 41.71 -1.07
C VAL A 259 -54.65 43.07 -0.91
N LEU A 260 -54.55 43.96 -1.90
CA LEU A 260 -55.22 45.27 -1.90
C LEU A 260 -56.75 45.13 -1.76
N VAL A 261 -57.36 44.22 -2.53
CA VAL A 261 -58.82 43.98 -2.50
C VAL A 261 -59.24 43.49 -1.12
N ILE A 262 -58.50 42.55 -0.52
CA ILE A 262 -58.77 42.06 0.84
C ILE A 262 -58.66 43.21 1.84
N LEU A 263 -57.65 44.05 1.72
CA LEU A 263 -57.42 45.19 2.62
C LEU A 263 -58.55 46.22 2.50
N ILE A 264 -59.06 46.46 1.29
CA ILE A 264 -60.24 47.32 1.06
C ILE A 264 -61.49 46.73 1.73
N VAL A 265 -61.73 45.42 1.61
CA VAL A 265 -62.88 44.75 2.24
C VAL A 265 -62.80 44.79 3.77
N ILE A 266 -61.60 44.71 4.34
CA ILE A 266 -61.41 44.78 5.79
C ILE A 266 -61.49 46.22 6.31
N LEU A 267 -61.00 47.20 5.55
CA LEU A 267 -60.95 48.62 5.96
C LEU A 267 -62.30 49.33 5.78
N LYS A 268 -63.12 48.87 4.84
CA LYS A 268 -64.45 49.44 4.53
C LYS A 268 -65.52 48.84 5.46
#